data_AF-A0A3D3R545-F1
#
_entry.id   AF-A0A3D3R545-F1
#
_cell.length_a   1.000
_cell.length_b   1.000
_cell.length_c   1.000
_cell.angle_alpha   90.00
_cell.angle_beta   90.00
_cell.angle_gamma   90.00
#
_symmetry.space_group_name_H-M   'P 1'
#
loop_
_entity.id
_entity.type
_entity.pdbx_description
1 polymer ?
#
loop_
_entity_poly.entity_id
_entity_poly.type
_entity_poly.pdbx_seq_one_letter_code
_entity_poly.pdbx_strand_id
1 'polypeptide(L)'
;MSLLLILTLTGCGGRGHSDLLEARLRQQEDSIFALQRDLKESQHALDSARHQSEEMSKQLAKASNGSLLPEQTKALYKVTGVKVNSLLTGGVDLDSKQGDELWTTVVTPHDADGETVKLPADFELELVDLNQPEENRRVGLWTFDSQEVRSHWYSGFAGSGFRFELPWQTTPHNSELTLVVRMKSPDGRIFNTTSPLKIAQIENTTSVKQAVSRERLTPAEPARISFDENPAVIQQQSATVSAEIENPFEEVREDQPAAPSPFQADDESPFRVITDE
;
A
#
# COMPACT_ATOMS: atom_id res chain seq x y z
N MET A 1 -54.39 55.27 74.71
CA MET A 1 -54.77 53.84 74.58
C MET A 1 -54.85 53.50 73.10
N SER A 2 -53.98 52.60 72.64
CA SER A 2 -54.08 51.72 71.45
C SER A 2 -52.67 51.30 71.03
N LEU A 3 -52.07 50.45 71.87
CA LEU A 3 -51.01 49.54 71.47
C LEU A 3 -51.70 48.23 71.03
N LEU A 4 -51.06 47.45 70.16
CA LEU A 4 -51.57 46.23 69.47
C LEU A 4 -52.59 46.48 68.35
N LEU A 5 -52.17 46.23 67.09
CA LEU A 5 -52.95 45.39 66.14
C LEU A 5 -52.19 44.87 64.90
N ILE A 6 -50.89 45.16 64.68
CA ILE A 6 -50.26 44.92 63.36
C ILE A 6 -48.94 44.12 63.47
N LEU A 7 -48.97 42.87 63.95
CA LEU A 7 -47.74 42.03 63.96
C LEU A 7 -47.91 40.49 63.90
N THR A 8 -49.08 39.94 63.57
CA THR A 8 -49.33 38.47 63.68
C THR A 8 -50.09 37.84 62.50
N LEU A 9 -49.82 38.22 61.25
CA LEU A 9 -50.56 37.72 60.07
C LEU A 9 -49.70 37.29 58.84
N THR A 10 -48.42 36.97 59.04
CA THR A 10 -47.55 36.37 57.99
C THR A 10 -46.92 35.08 58.50
N GLY A 11 -47.58 33.93 58.31
CA GLY A 11 -47.05 32.65 58.83
C GLY A 11 -47.88 31.38 58.69
N CYS A 12 -48.95 31.32 57.89
CA CYS A 12 -49.76 30.11 57.70
C CYS A 12 -50.03 29.81 56.22
N GLY A 13 -49.15 29.02 55.60
CA GLY A 13 -49.31 28.58 54.20
C GLY A 13 -48.23 27.63 53.65
N GLY A 14 -47.15 27.36 54.39
CA GLY A 14 -45.96 26.67 53.85
C GLY A 14 -45.91 25.14 53.98
N ARG A 15 -46.67 24.52 54.89
CA ARG A 15 -46.46 23.10 55.29
C ARG A 15 -46.60 22.10 54.13
N GLY A 16 -47.70 22.13 53.38
CA GLY A 16 -47.88 21.19 52.26
C GLY A 16 -46.87 21.35 51.12
N HIS A 17 -46.23 22.52 50.98
CA HIS A 17 -45.18 22.72 49.97
C HIS A 17 -43.82 22.21 50.46
N SER A 18 -43.49 22.36 51.75
CA SER A 18 -42.29 21.75 52.33
C SER A 18 -42.35 20.23 52.29
N ASP A 19 -43.51 19.64 52.59
CA ASP A 19 -43.67 18.18 52.61
C ASP A 19 -43.48 17.56 51.20
N LEU A 20 -43.96 18.25 50.16
CA LEU A 20 -43.74 17.86 48.76
C LEU A 20 -42.27 18.03 48.36
N LEU A 21 -41.62 19.13 48.76
CA LEU A 21 -40.20 19.38 48.48
C LEU A 21 -39.31 18.32 49.13
N GLU A 22 -39.60 17.94 50.38
CA GLU A 22 -38.90 16.89 51.12
C GLU A 22 -39.07 15.52 50.47
N ALA A 23 -40.29 15.16 50.04
CA ALA A 23 -40.54 13.92 49.31
C ALA A 23 -39.78 13.88 47.97
N ARG A 24 -39.75 15.00 47.23
CA ARG A 24 -39.00 15.10 45.96
C ARG A 24 -37.49 15.03 46.18
N LEU A 25 -36.98 15.63 47.26
CA LEU A 25 -35.57 15.60 47.61
C LEU A 25 -35.12 14.17 47.92
N ARG A 26 -35.87 13.41 48.74
CA ARG A 26 -35.63 11.97 48.96
C ARG A 26 -35.61 11.19 47.64
N GLN A 27 -36.60 11.40 46.77
CA GLN A 27 -36.65 10.72 45.48
C GLN A 27 -35.44 11.06 44.58
N GLN A 28 -34.91 12.29 44.67
CA GLN A 28 -33.67 12.67 43.96
C GLN A 28 -32.44 12.01 44.59
N GLU A 29 -32.33 11.97 45.92
CA GLU A 29 -31.25 11.27 46.64
C GLU A 29 -31.22 9.78 46.26
N ASP A 30 -32.36 9.09 46.33
CA ASP A 30 -32.51 7.69 45.90
C ASP A 30 -32.07 7.48 44.45
N SER A 31 -32.43 8.40 43.54
CA SER A 31 -32.02 8.33 42.14
C SER A 31 -30.51 8.52 41.93
N ILE A 32 -29.87 9.37 42.76
CA ILE A 32 -28.42 9.58 42.74
C ILE A 32 -27.71 8.30 43.20
N PHE A 33 -28.18 7.66 44.28
CA PHE A 33 -27.61 6.40 44.75
C PHE A 33 -27.79 5.25 43.73
N ALA A 34 -28.94 5.17 43.07
CA ALA A 34 -29.18 4.20 41.99
C ALA A 34 -28.20 4.41 40.82
N LEU A 35 -28.08 5.65 40.31
CA LEU A 35 -27.17 5.95 39.21
C LEU A 35 -25.69 5.74 39.58
N GLN A 36 -25.28 6.06 40.81
CA GLN A 36 -23.92 5.77 41.30
C GLN A 36 -23.63 4.27 41.38
N ARG A 37 -24.62 3.47 41.80
CA ARG A 37 -24.53 2.01 41.80
C ARG A 37 -24.36 1.48 40.37
N ASP A 38 -25.21 1.91 39.44
CA ASP A 38 -25.18 1.43 38.04
C ASP A 38 -23.87 1.82 37.34
N LEU A 39 -23.36 3.03 37.58
CA LEU A 39 -22.06 3.47 37.09
C LEU A 39 -20.96 2.53 37.61
N LYS A 40 -20.93 2.26 38.92
CA LYS A 40 -19.95 1.37 39.55
C LYS A 40 -20.05 -0.08 39.02
N GLU A 41 -21.28 -0.58 38.80
CA GLU A 41 -21.53 -1.90 38.22
C GLU A 41 -20.99 -1.98 36.77
N SER A 42 -21.24 -0.96 35.95
CA SER A 42 -20.71 -0.88 34.58
C SER A 42 -19.18 -0.77 34.52
N GLN A 43 -18.55 -0.03 35.45
CA GLN A 43 -17.10 0.05 35.56
C GLN A 43 -16.49 -1.31 35.93
N HIS A 44 -17.02 -1.98 36.95
CA HIS A 44 -16.58 -3.33 37.31
C HIS A 44 -16.77 -4.35 36.18
N ALA A 45 -17.85 -4.24 35.40
CA ALA A 45 -18.06 -5.07 34.22
C ALA A 45 -16.96 -4.83 33.16
N LEU A 46 -16.68 -3.56 32.83
CA LEU A 46 -15.63 -3.18 31.87
C LEU A 46 -14.24 -3.64 32.31
N ASP A 47 -13.88 -3.46 33.59
CA ASP A 47 -12.58 -3.87 34.11
C ASP A 47 -12.45 -5.40 34.17
N SER A 48 -13.54 -6.12 34.49
CA SER A 48 -13.55 -7.58 34.41
C SER A 48 -13.38 -8.11 32.98
N ALA A 49 -14.00 -7.45 31.99
CA ALA A 49 -13.88 -7.79 30.58
C ALA A 49 -12.46 -7.49 30.05
N ARG A 50 -11.85 -6.36 30.46
CA ARG A 50 -10.46 -6.04 30.18
C ARG A 50 -9.52 -7.11 30.73
N HIS A 51 -9.63 -7.45 32.02
CA HIS A 51 -8.80 -8.50 32.61
C HIS A 51 -8.98 -9.87 31.96
N GLN A 52 -10.20 -10.25 31.55
CA GLN A 52 -10.42 -11.46 30.76
C GLN A 52 -9.70 -11.41 29.41
N SER A 53 -9.75 -10.27 28.70
CA SER A 53 -9.05 -10.10 27.42
C SER A 53 -7.52 -10.08 27.56
N GLU A 54 -7.00 -9.46 28.63
CA GLU A 54 -5.57 -9.48 28.97
C GLU A 54 -5.08 -10.89 29.33
N GLU A 55 -5.87 -11.64 30.09
CA GLU A 55 -5.52 -13.00 30.50
C GLU A 55 -5.58 -13.97 29.30
N MET A 56 -6.59 -13.86 28.45
CA MET A 56 -6.65 -14.59 27.18
C MET A 56 -5.46 -14.23 26.27
N SER A 57 -5.09 -12.95 26.19
CA SER A 57 -3.92 -12.48 25.44
C SER A 57 -2.60 -13.03 26.02
N LYS A 58 -2.43 -13.07 27.35
CA LYS A 58 -1.27 -13.69 28.03
C LYS A 58 -1.21 -15.19 27.78
N GLN A 59 -2.35 -15.88 27.80
CA GLN A 59 -2.42 -17.31 27.49
C GLN A 59 -2.07 -17.60 26.04
N LEU A 60 -2.56 -16.77 25.09
CA LEU A 60 -2.17 -16.83 23.68
C LEU A 60 -0.67 -16.54 23.49
N ALA A 61 -0.11 -15.54 24.18
CA ALA A 61 1.32 -15.23 24.12
C ALA A 61 2.21 -16.35 24.71
N LYS A 62 1.73 -16.99 25.79
CA LYS A 62 2.39 -18.17 26.38
C LYS A 62 2.29 -19.39 25.48
N ALA A 63 1.15 -19.59 24.84
CA ALA A 63 0.95 -20.64 23.83
C ALA A 63 1.79 -20.38 22.57
N SER A 64 1.96 -19.13 22.14
CA SER A 64 2.80 -18.80 20.98
C SER A 64 4.29 -18.99 21.24
N ASN A 65 4.74 -18.80 22.49
CA ASN A 65 6.09 -19.20 22.93
C ASN A 65 6.28 -20.72 22.92
N GLY A 66 5.20 -21.50 22.91
CA GLY A 66 5.18 -22.95 22.67
C GLY A 66 4.87 -23.30 21.22
N SER A 67 5.52 -22.62 20.25
CA SER A 67 5.39 -22.85 18.80
C SER A 67 3.96 -23.05 18.33
N LEU A 68 3.26 -21.95 18.01
CA LEU A 68 2.04 -22.00 17.18
C LEU A 68 2.24 -23.00 16.03
N LEU A 69 1.37 -24.00 15.93
CA LEU A 69 1.51 -25.06 14.92
C LEU A 69 1.65 -24.40 13.54
N PRO A 70 2.49 -24.91 12.63
CA PRO A 70 2.72 -24.29 11.33
C PRO A 70 1.45 -24.00 10.52
N GLU A 71 0.38 -24.78 10.72
CA GLU A 71 -0.97 -24.50 10.18
C GLU A 71 -1.60 -23.20 10.72
N GLN A 72 -1.50 -22.94 12.03
CA GLN A 72 -2.07 -21.74 12.66
C GLN A 72 -1.25 -20.49 12.32
N THR A 73 0.09 -20.62 12.26
CA THR A 73 0.98 -19.50 11.87
C THR A 73 0.83 -19.14 10.39
N LYS A 74 0.51 -20.11 9.52
CA LYS A 74 0.15 -19.86 8.10
C LYS A 74 -1.05 -18.93 7.91
N ALA A 75 -1.90 -18.76 8.94
CA ALA A 75 -3.05 -17.85 8.89
C ALA A 75 -2.72 -16.40 9.32
N LEU A 76 -1.55 -16.15 9.92
CA LEU A 76 -1.14 -14.84 10.42
C LEU A 76 -0.06 -14.22 9.52
N TYR A 77 -0.49 -13.60 8.42
CA TYR A 77 0.37 -12.78 7.57
C TYR A 77 0.94 -11.60 8.38
N LYS A 78 2.21 -11.70 8.82
CA LYS A 78 2.87 -10.68 9.64
C LYS A 78 3.34 -9.47 8.81
N VAL A 79 2.40 -8.82 8.13
CA VAL A 79 2.62 -7.53 7.46
C VAL A 79 3.01 -6.49 8.51
N THR A 80 4.08 -5.75 8.26
CA THR A 80 4.51 -4.62 9.09
C THR A 80 4.32 -3.28 8.36
N GLY A 81 4.28 -3.29 7.03
CA GLY A 81 3.97 -2.10 6.25
C GLY A 81 3.70 -2.37 4.77
N VAL A 82 3.60 -1.29 4.02
CA VAL A 82 3.46 -1.29 2.56
C VAL A 82 4.47 -0.32 1.94
N LYS A 83 5.05 -0.69 0.81
CA LYS A 83 6.00 0.10 0.02
C LYS A 83 5.46 0.24 -1.40
N VAL A 84 5.85 1.31 -2.08
CA VAL A 84 5.63 1.51 -3.52
C VAL A 84 6.97 1.35 -4.23
N ASN A 85 7.02 0.58 -5.31
CA ASN A 85 8.23 0.43 -6.11
C ASN A 85 8.31 1.58 -7.13
N SER A 86 9.16 2.58 -6.85
CA SER A 86 9.31 3.79 -7.66
C SER A 86 9.85 3.54 -9.08
N LEU A 87 10.48 2.39 -9.36
CA LEU A 87 10.93 2.03 -10.71
C LEU A 87 9.78 1.48 -11.58
N LEU A 88 8.79 0.86 -10.93
CA LEU A 88 7.60 0.29 -11.57
C LEU A 88 6.35 1.16 -11.31
N THR A 89 6.56 2.45 -11.02
CA THR A 89 5.50 3.42 -10.74
C THR A 89 5.76 4.68 -11.56
N GLY A 90 4.90 4.95 -12.54
CA GLY A 90 5.11 6.01 -13.52
C GLY A 90 3.92 6.13 -14.48
N GLY A 91 3.88 7.23 -15.23
CA GLY A 91 3.00 7.35 -16.40
C GLY A 91 3.40 6.39 -17.52
N VAL A 92 2.44 6.07 -18.38
CA VAL A 92 2.61 5.22 -19.57
C VAL A 92 1.93 5.89 -20.76
N ASP A 93 2.76 6.33 -21.71
CA ASP A 93 2.42 6.68 -23.07
C ASP A 93 2.07 5.41 -23.88
N LEU A 94 0.87 5.37 -24.46
CA LEU A 94 0.38 4.31 -25.33
C LEU A 94 0.31 4.68 -26.81
N ASP A 95 0.27 5.98 -27.14
CA ASP A 95 -0.06 6.45 -28.48
C ASP A 95 1.04 7.33 -29.16
N SER A 96 2.17 7.48 -28.48
CA SER A 96 3.36 8.24 -28.87
C SER A 96 3.12 9.74 -29.09
N LYS A 97 2.06 10.30 -28.48
CA LYS A 97 1.84 11.75 -28.38
C LYS A 97 2.39 12.29 -27.06
N GLN A 98 2.29 13.61 -26.90
CA GLN A 98 2.81 14.29 -25.72
C GLN A 98 1.83 14.17 -24.55
N GLY A 99 2.06 13.18 -23.71
CA GLY A 99 1.27 12.86 -22.53
C GLY A 99 1.47 11.41 -22.13
N ASP A 100 0.98 11.04 -20.95
CA ASP A 100 0.76 9.64 -20.59
C ASP A 100 -0.77 9.40 -20.58
N GLU A 101 -1.28 8.32 -21.19
CA GLU A 101 -2.72 8.02 -21.22
C GLU A 101 -3.20 7.25 -19.98
N LEU A 102 -2.28 6.53 -19.35
CA LEU A 102 -2.51 5.83 -18.08
C LEU A 102 -1.27 5.95 -17.19
N TRP A 103 -1.39 5.49 -15.95
CA TRP A 103 -0.25 5.30 -15.08
C TRP A 103 -0.26 3.90 -14.48
N THR A 104 0.92 3.42 -14.12
CA THR A 104 1.07 2.16 -13.39
C THR A 104 1.70 2.41 -12.03
N THR A 105 1.41 1.52 -11.07
CA THR A 105 2.05 1.47 -9.77
C THR A 105 2.19 0.02 -9.32
N VAL A 106 3.30 -0.29 -8.67
CA VAL A 106 3.52 -1.58 -8.00
C VAL A 106 3.59 -1.38 -6.50
N VAL A 107 2.62 -1.96 -5.80
CA VAL A 107 2.46 -1.86 -4.35
C VAL A 107 2.84 -3.17 -3.69
N THR A 108 3.79 -3.11 -2.77
CA THR A 108 4.43 -4.28 -2.16
C THR A 108 4.23 -4.25 -0.63
N PRO A 109 3.32 -5.08 -0.08
CA PRO A 109 3.27 -5.32 1.36
C PRO A 109 4.55 -6.01 1.81
N HIS A 110 5.04 -5.67 2.99
CA HIS A 110 6.25 -6.28 3.55
C HIS A 110 6.11 -6.60 5.03
N ASP A 111 6.89 -7.57 5.50
CA ASP A 111 6.99 -7.97 6.90
C ASP A 111 8.00 -7.12 7.69
N ALA A 112 8.42 -7.61 8.85
CA ALA A 112 9.36 -6.89 9.73
C ALA A 112 10.79 -6.89 9.21
N ASP A 113 11.16 -7.92 8.44
CA ASP A 113 12.50 -8.12 7.86
C ASP A 113 12.61 -7.43 6.48
N GLY A 114 11.46 -7.03 5.92
CA GLY A 114 11.34 -6.28 4.68
C GLY A 114 11.05 -7.17 3.47
N GLU A 115 10.81 -8.46 3.68
CA GLU A 115 10.45 -9.40 2.63
C GLU A 115 9.03 -9.12 2.11
N THR A 116 8.80 -9.42 0.83
CA THR A 116 7.50 -9.19 0.20
C THR A 116 6.48 -10.22 0.66
N VAL A 117 5.36 -9.76 1.21
CA VAL A 117 4.25 -10.61 1.64
C VAL A 117 3.13 -10.56 0.60
N LYS A 118 2.77 -11.71 0.03
CA LYS A 118 1.55 -11.86 -0.78
C LYS A 118 0.36 -12.21 0.11
N LEU A 119 -0.58 -11.30 0.25
CA LEU A 119 -1.83 -11.51 0.99
C LEU A 119 -3.04 -10.92 0.25
N PRO A 120 -4.26 -11.46 0.45
CA PRO A 120 -5.47 -10.69 0.17
C PRO A 120 -5.48 -9.42 1.03
N ALA A 121 -5.68 -8.25 0.45
CA ALA A 121 -5.83 -7.00 1.17
C ALA A 121 -6.71 -6.05 0.34
N ASP A 122 -7.48 -5.19 1.01
CA ASP A 122 -8.21 -4.13 0.33
C ASP A 122 -7.25 -2.95 0.12
N PHE A 123 -7.21 -2.39 -1.10
CA PHE A 123 -6.34 -1.26 -1.44
C PHE A 123 -7.15 -0.04 -1.87
N GLU A 124 -6.71 1.12 -1.42
CA GLU A 124 -7.19 2.41 -1.87
C GLU A 124 -5.97 3.23 -2.33
N LEU A 125 -6.01 3.63 -3.59
CA LEU A 125 -4.99 4.44 -4.24
C LEU A 125 -5.61 5.80 -4.51
N GLU A 126 -5.09 6.83 -3.86
CA GLU A 126 -5.46 8.22 -4.11
C GLU A 126 -4.29 8.94 -4.77
N LEU A 127 -4.53 9.65 -5.86
CA LEU A 127 -3.50 10.42 -6.53
C LEU A 127 -3.80 11.90 -6.39
N VAL A 128 -2.83 12.65 -5.82
CA VAL A 128 -2.99 14.07 -5.52
C VAL A 128 -1.89 14.94 -6.12
N ASP A 129 -2.29 16.10 -6.64
CA ASP A 129 -1.40 17.16 -7.11
C ASP A 129 -1.22 18.18 -5.98
N LEU A 130 -0.10 18.10 -5.27
CA LEU A 130 0.19 18.99 -4.13
C LEU A 130 0.43 20.45 -4.54
N ASN A 131 0.64 20.72 -5.84
CA ASN A 131 0.81 22.08 -6.36
C ASN A 131 -0.54 22.79 -6.62
N GLN A 132 -1.67 22.08 -6.48
CA GLN A 132 -3.02 22.61 -6.65
C GLN A 132 -3.70 22.95 -5.30
N PRO A 133 -4.67 23.90 -5.30
CA PRO A 133 -5.56 24.11 -4.16
C PRO A 133 -6.42 22.88 -3.90
N GLU A 134 -6.93 22.72 -2.68
CA GLU A 134 -7.54 21.46 -2.21
C GLU A 134 -8.73 20.99 -3.07
N GLU A 135 -9.49 21.94 -3.62
CA GLU A 135 -10.63 21.70 -4.52
C GLU A 135 -10.24 20.92 -5.80
N ASN A 136 -9.05 21.18 -6.34
CA ASN A 136 -8.52 20.56 -7.56
C ASN A 136 -7.32 19.63 -7.29
N ARG A 137 -7.02 19.36 -6.02
CA ARG A 137 -5.86 18.57 -5.61
C ARG A 137 -6.01 17.09 -5.95
N ARG A 138 -7.22 16.52 -5.94
CA ARG A 138 -7.45 15.10 -6.22
C ARG A 138 -7.52 14.85 -7.73
N VAL A 139 -6.58 14.07 -8.25
CA VAL A 139 -6.53 13.61 -9.65
C VAL A 139 -7.41 12.38 -9.86
N GLY A 140 -7.51 11.51 -8.85
CA GLY A 140 -8.40 10.36 -8.86
C GLY A 140 -8.32 9.53 -7.58
N LEU A 141 -9.30 8.64 -7.41
CA LEU A 141 -9.39 7.69 -6.30
C LEU A 141 -9.83 6.32 -6.85
N TRP A 142 -9.05 5.28 -6.59
CA TRP A 142 -9.32 3.91 -7.02
C TRP A 142 -9.32 2.99 -5.79
N THR A 143 -10.37 2.17 -5.66
CA THR A 143 -10.56 1.23 -4.55
C THR A 143 -10.69 -0.18 -5.11
N PHE A 144 -9.91 -1.10 -4.55
CA PHE A 144 -9.87 -2.50 -4.97
C PHE A 144 -10.13 -3.42 -3.79
N ASP A 145 -10.93 -4.47 -3.99
CA ASP A 145 -11.20 -5.46 -2.96
C ASP A 145 -10.16 -6.59 -2.91
N SER A 146 -10.11 -7.30 -1.79
CA SER A 146 -9.21 -8.42 -1.56
C SER A 146 -9.32 -9.62 -2.51
N GLN A 147 -10.34 -9.70 -3.38
CA GLN A 147 -10.45 -10.69 -4.47
C GLN A 147 -9.85 -10.15 -5.77
N GLU A 148 -10.24 -8.94 -6.18
CA GLU A 148 -9.76 -8.26 -7.38
C GLU A 148 -8.23 -8.12 -7.35
N VAL A 149 -7.70 -7.65 -6.22
CA VAL A 149 -6.27 -7.46 -5.95
C VAL A 149 -5.44 -8.74 -6.20
N ARG A 150 -6.01 -9.94 -5.99
CA ARG A 150 -5.28 -11.20 -6.23
C ARG A 150 -4.91 -11.39 -7.70
N SER A 151 -5.72 -10.88 -8.62
CA SER A 151 -5.48 -10.94 -10.07
C SER A 151 -4.35 -9.99 -10.50
N HIS A 152 -4.16 -8.89 -9.77
CA HIS A 152 -3.11 -7.88 -9.98
C HIS A 152 -1.71 -8.31 -9.48
N TRP A 153 -1.53 -9.56 -9.02
CA TRP A 153 -0.23 -10.00 -8.53
C TRP A 153 0.82 -10.10 -9.65
N TYR A 154 1.83 -9.23 -9.59
CA TYR A 154 3.00 -9.24 -10.44
C TYR A 154 4.22 -9.81 -9.72
N SER A 155 5.04 -10.57 -10.46
CA SER A 155 6.32 -11.08 -10.01
C SER A 155 7.29 -11.07 -11.19
N GLY A 156 8.35 -10.27 -11.10
CA GLY A 156 9.36 -10.16 -12.15
C GLY A 156 10.74 -9.78 -11.61
N PHE A 157 11.72 -9.61 -12.50
CA PHE A 157 13.10 -9.32 -12.11
C PHE A 157 13.25 -7.99 -11.36
N ALA A 158 12.38 -7.01 -11.62
CA ALA A 158 12.38 -5.70 -11.00
C ALA A 158 11.62 -5.65 -9.65
N GLY A 159 11.08 -6.79 -9.19
CA GLY A 159 10.39 -6.94 -7.91
C GLY A 159 9.06 -7.71 -8.02
N SER A 160 8.45 -7.93 -6.86
CA SER A 160 7.12 -8.54 -6.71
C SER A 160 6.19 -7.63 -5.92
N GLY A 161 4.89 -7.70 -6.23
CA GLY A 161 3.87 -6.84 -5.65
C GLY A 161 2.59 -6.82 -6.47
N PHE A 162 1.62 -6.01 -6.07
CA PHE A 162 0.38 -5.81 -6.79
C PHE A 162 0.56 -4.69 -7.80
N ARG A 163 0.46 -5.00 -9.11
CA ARG A 163 0.55 -4.02 -10.19
C ARG A 163 -0.84 -3.56 -10.62
N PHE A 164 -1.08 -2.28 -10.48
CA PHE A 164 -2.26 -1.61 -10.99
C PHE A 164 -1.89 -0.80 -12.23
N GLU A 165 -2.75 -0.84 -13.24
CA GLU A 165 -2.65 -0.05 -14.48
C GLU A 165 -3.95 0.73 -14.57
N LEU A 166 -3.87 2.06 -14.50
CA LEU A 166 -5.00 2.91 -14.14
C LEU A 166 -5.14 4.08 -15.11
N PRO A 167 -6.32 4.23 -15.77
CA PRO A 167 -6.59 5.39 -16.60
C PRO A 167 -6.84 6.63 -15.74
N TRP A 168 -6.53 7.82 -16.26
CA TRP A 168 -6.80 9.09 -15.60
C TRP A 168 -8.30 9.32 -15.39
N GLN A 169 -8.71 9.65 -14.16
CA GLN A 169 -10.08 10.12 -13.87
C GLN A 169 -10.22 11.62 -14.16
N THR A 170 -9.23 12.40 -13.74
CA THR A 170 -9.03 13.81 -14.13
C THR A 170 -7.65 13.94 -14.77
N THR A 171 -7.54 14.70 -15.85
CA THR A 171 -6.24 14.96 -16.48
C THR A 171 -5.34 15.77 -15.54
N PRO A 172 -4.17 15.25 -15.14
CA PRO A 172 -3.25 15.98 -14.28
C PRO A 172 -2.65 17.17 -15.02
N HIS A 173 -2.45 18.28 -14.29
CA HIS A 173 -1.92 19.52 -14.86
C HIS A 173 -0.40 19.63 -14.68
N ASN A 174 0.13 19.10 -13.58
CA ASN A 174 1.56 19.10 -13.26
C ASN A 174 2.19 17.72 -13.47
N SER A 175 3.49 17.70 -13.75
CA SER A 175 4.28 16.48 -14.02
C SER A 175 4.73 15.73 -12.76
N GLU A 176 4.63 16.34 -11.58
CA GLU A 176 4.90 15.71 -10.28
C GLU A 176 3.62 15.57 -9.47
N LEU A 177 3.20 14.32 -9.29
CA LEU A 177 2.03 13.93 -8.50
C LEU A 177 2.47 13.13 -7.28
N THR A 178 1.57 13.00 -6.31
CA THR A 178 1.80 12.26 -5.06
C THR A 178 0.77 11.14 -4.95
N LEU A 179 1.23 9.91 -5.03
CA LEU A 179 0.43 8.71 -4.81
C LEU A 179 0.35 8.44 -3.31
N VAL A 180 -0.85 8.43 -2.76
CA VAL A 180 -1.17 7.97 -1.41
C VAL A 180 -1.78 6.57 -1.52
N VAL A 181 -1.16 5.60 -0.87
CA VAL A 181 -1.59 4.21 -0.84
C VAL A 181 -2.06 3.86 0.56
N ARG A 182 -3.33 3.49 0.69
CA ARG A 182 -3.90 2.93 1.91
C ARG A 182 -4.20 1.45 1.68
N MET A 183 -3.61 0.58 2.48
CA MET A 183 -3.84 -0.86 2.48
C MET A 183 -4.53 -1.27 3.77
N LYS A 184 -5.59 -2.06 3.67
CA LYS A 184 -6.24 -2.71 4.81
C LYS A 184 -6.02 -4.22 4.74
N SER A 185 -5.36 -4.77 5.75
CA SER A 185 -5.05 -6.20 5.84
C SER A 185 -6.24 -7.01 6.39
N PRO A 186 -6.27 -8.36 6.20
CA PRO A 186 -7.36 -9.23 6.64
C PRO A 186 -7.62 -9.22 8.14
N ASP A 187 -6.57 -8.97 8.93
CA ASP A 187 -6.61 -8.79 10.38
C ASP A 187 -6.99 -7.36 10.80
N GLY A 188 -7.46 -6.54 9.86
CA GLY A 188 -8.07 -5.23 10.10
C GLY A 188 -7.09 -4.06 10.29
N ARG A 189 -5.78 -4.30 10.26
CA ARG A 189 -4.78 -3.23 10.36
C ARG A 189 -4.74 -2.41 9.06
N ILE A 190 -4.54 -1.10 9.22
CA ILE A 190 -4.45 -0.15 8.11
C ILE A 190 -3.01 0.35 8.03
N PHE A 191 -2.43 0.30 6.84
CA PHE A 191 -1.10 0.78 6.55
C PHE A 191 -1.18 1.84 5.44
N ASN A 192 -0.56 2.99 5.68
CA ASN A 192 -0.51 4.08 4.71
C ASN A 192 0.94 4.29 4.27
N THR A 193 1.15 4.55 2.98
CA THR A 193 2.43 5.01 2.43
C THR A 193 2.20 6.03 1.33
N THR A 194 3.21 6.85 1.07
CA THR A 194 3.15 7.91 0.07
C THR A 194 4.38 7.83 -0.82
N SER A 195 4.20 7.98 -2.14
CA SER A 195 5.28 7.98 -3.13
C SER A 195 5.08 9.12 -4.13
N PRO A 196 6.14 9.80 -4.59
CA PRO A 196 6.02 10.60 -5.80
C PRO A 196 5.70 9.72 -7.01
N LEU A 197 4.91 10.26 -7.94
CA LEU A 197 4.65 9.73 -9.28
C LEU A 197 5.06 10.82 -10.28
N LYS A 198 5.87 10.46 -11.28
CA LYS A 198 6.29 11.38 -12.35
C LYS A 198 5.63 10.98 -13.66
N ILE A 199 5.18 11.99 -14.40
CA ILE A 199 4.50 11.83 -15.69
C ILE A 199 5.05 12.80 -16.73
N ALA A 200 4.90 12.45 -18.01
CA ALA A 200 5.08 13.33 -19.14
C ALA A 200 3.94 14.36 -19.19
N GLN A 201 4.29 15.64 -19.26
CA GLN A 201 3.31 16.72 -19.25
C GLN A 201 2.65 16.88 -20.62
N ILE A 202 1.31 16.90 -20.64
CA ILE A 202 0.51 17.28 -21.81
C ILE A 202 0.63 18.80 -22.00
N GLU A 203 1.66 19.26 -22.69
CA GLU A 203 1.83 20.69 -23.00
C GLU A 203 0.82 21.14 -24.07
N ASN A 204 -0.34 21.61 -23.61
CA ASN A 204 -1.23 22.46 -24.41
C ASN A 204 -0.67 23.90 -24.57
N THR A 205 0.62 24.04 -24.87
CA THR A 205 1.21 25.26 -25.43
C THR A 205 2.44 24.93 -26.26
N THR A 206 2.51 25.50 -27.46
CA THR A 206 3.66 25.47 -28.35
C THR A 206 4.88 26.13 -27.70
N SER A 207 5.66 25.38 -26.92
CA SER A 207 7.01 25.78 -26.56
C SER A 207 7.85 25.73 -27.84
N VAL A 208 7.92 26.87 -28.52
CA VAL A 208 8.84 27.08 -29.64
C VAL A 208 10.23 26.75 -29.09
N LYS A 209 10.80 25.62 -29.53
CA LYS A 209 12.21 25.32 -29.32
C LYS A 209 12.99 26.51 -29.83
N GLN A 210 13.42 27.37 -28.90
CA GLN A 210 14.21 28.53 -29.22
C GLN A 210 15.53 28.00 -29.75
N ALA A 211 15.61 27.94 -31.08
CA ALA A 211 16.76 27.44 -31.77
C ALA A 211 17.96 28.22 -31.24
N VAL A 212 18.90 27.51 -30.63
CA VAL A 212 20.18 28.10 -30.26
C VAL A 212 20.87 28.38 -31.58
N SER A 213 20.63 29.58 -32.12
CA SER A 213 21.32 30.08 -33.29
C SER A 213 22.80 29.96 -33.03
N ARG A 214 23.45 29.03 -33.73
CA ARG A 214 24.91 28.94 -33.81
C ARG A 214 25.40 30.13 -34.63
N GLU A 215 25.27 31.31 -34.04
CA GLU A 215 25.72 32.54 -34.65
C GLU A 215 27.23 32.62 -34.50
N ARG A 216 27.89 32.08 -35.52
CA ARG A 216 29.14 32.63 -36.06
C ARG A 216 30.38 32.50 -35.17
N LEU A 217 30.84 31.26 -34.98
CA LEU A 217 32.28 31.04 -34.80
C LEU A 217 32.99 31.43 -36.10
N THR A 218 33.72 32.54 -36.08
CA THR A 218 34.55 33.01 -37.19
C THR A 218 35.76 32.08 -37.40
N PRO A 219 36.09 31.69 -38.63
CA PRO A 219 37.36 31.00 -38.90
C PRO A 219 38.55 31.90 -38.55
N ALA A 220 39.44 31.42 -37.69
CA ALA A 220 40.76 32.00 -37.51
C ALA A 220 41.74 31.40 -38.53
N GLU A 221 42.60 32.26 -39.08
CA GLU A 221 43.50 31.99 -40.21
C GLU A 221 44.65 31.00 -39.86
N PRO A 222 45.20 30.22 -40.81
CA PRO A 222 45.99 29.04 -40.46
C PRO A 222 47.48 29.31 -40.25
N ALA A 223 48.06 28.68 -39.23
CA ALA A 223 49.51 28.59 -39.07
C ALA A 223 50.11 27.51 -40.00
N ARG A 224 50.80 27.94 -41.06
CA ARG A 224 51.72 27.09 -41.84
C ARG A 224 53.09 27.00 -41.15
N ILE A 225 53.63 25.80 -40.94
CA ILE A 225 55.03 25.39 -41.18
C ILE A 225 54.99 23.85 -41.42
N SER A 226 54.98 23.34 -42.65
CA SER A 226 56.09 23.07 -43.61
C SER A 226 56.64 21.63 -43.51
N PHE A 227 56.96 21.05 -44.67
CA PHE A 227 57.24 19.63 -44.91
C PHE A 227 58.75 19.31 -44.94
N ASP A 228 59.08 18.05 -44.61
CA ASP A 228 60.18 17.19 -45.12
C ASP A 228 59.98 15.78 -44.48
N GLU A 229 60.20 14.61 -45.10
CA GLU A 229 60.34 14.19 -46.50
C GLU A 229 59.71 12.75 -46.66
N ASN A 230 59.61 12.21 -47.88
CA ASN A 230 59.21 10.82 -48.22
C ASN A 230 60.50 9.98 -48.52
N PRO A 231 60.52 8.64 -48.82
CA PRO A 231 59.42 7.68 -49.06
C PRO A 231 59.53 6.37 -48.20
N ALA A 232 58.60 5.40 -48.23
CA ALA A 232 58.48 4.41 -49.32
C ALA A 232 57.32 3.39 -49.18
N VAL A 233 56.77 3.02 -50.34
CA VAL A 233 56.16 1.71 -50.72
C VAL A 233 54.72 1.36 -50.27
N ILE A 234 53.85 1.48 -51.26
CA ILE A 234 52.54 0.85 -51.57
C ILE A 234 52.61 -0.69 -51.36
N GLN A 235 51.58 -1.44 -50.93
CA GLN A 235 50.52 -1.95 -51.84
C GLN A 235 49.34 -2.64 -51.13
N GLN A 236 48.15 -2.50 -51.73
CA GLN A 236 46.95 -3.29 -51.42
C GLN A 236 47.08 -4.72 -51.95
N GLN A 237 46.40 -5.69 -51.31
CA GLN A 237 45.83 -6.83 -52.03
C GLN A 237 44.63 -7.43 -51.28
N SER A 238 43.53 -7.61 -52.02
CA SER A 238 42.31 -8.26 -51.54
C SER A 238 42.43 -9.78 -51.67
N ALA A 239 41.93 -10.54 -50.70
CA ALA A 239 41.64 -11.96 -50.88
C ALA A 239 40.45 -12.39 -50.00
N THR A 240 39.39 -12.85 -50.65
CA THR A 240 38.26 -13.56 -50.02
C THR A 240 38.72 -14.97 -49.63
N VAL A 241 38.54 -15.38 -48.37
CA VAL A 241 38.52 -16.80 -48.00
C VAL A 241 37.34 -17.07 -47.07
N SER A 242 36.72 -18.22 -47.29
CA SER A 242 35.45 -18.69 -46.73
C SER A 242 35.47 -18.97 -45.23
N ALA A 243 34.24 -18.98 -44.71
CA ALA A 243 33.77 -19.60 -43.47
C ALA A 243 34.64 -20.71 -42.86
N GLU A 244 34.96 -20.56 -41.58
CA GLU A 244 34.63 -21.57 -40.56
C GLU A 244 34.48 -20.86 -39.21
N ILE A 245 33.25 -20.79 -38.68
CA ILE A 245 32.97 -20.31 -37.32
C ILE A 245 32.72 -21.57 -36.50
N GLU A 246 33.78 -22.18 -35.99
CA GLU A 246 33.66 -23.23 -34.99
C GLU A 246 33.06 -22.63 -33.72
N ASN A 247 31.89 -23.14 -33.34
CA ASN A 247 31.14 -22.70 -32.18
C ASN A 247 31.62 -23.55 -30.98
N PRO A 248 32.36 -22.99 -30.00
CA PRO A 248 33.15 -23.79 -29.05
C PRO A 248 32.32 -24.39 -27.90
N PHE A 249 31.04 -24.68 -28.12
CA PHE A 249 30.08 -25.15 -27.11
C PHE A 249 29.03 -26.14 -27.63
N GLU A 250 29.28 -26.79 -28.76
CA GLU A 250 28.40 -27.85 -29.30
C GLU A 250 28.90 -29.25 -28.89
N GLU A 251 28.89 -29.52 -27.59
CA GLU A 251 29.30 -30.82 -27.05
C GLU A 251 28.17 -31.86 -27.15
N VAL A 252 28.27 -32.66 -28.21
CA VAL A 252 27.85 -34.07 -28.36
C VAL A 252 26.68 -34.55 -27.49
N ARG A 253 25.52 -34.70 -28.13
CA ARG A 253 24.40 -35.49 -27.64
C ARG A 253 24.62 -36.98 -27.95
N GLU A 254 25.17 -37.74 -27.01
CA GLU A 254 25.19 -39.21 -27.07
C GLU A 254 24.07 -39.84 -26.23
N ASP A 255 23.54 -40.96 -26.73
CA ASP A 255 22.47 -41.75 -26.10
C ASP A 255 22.90 -42.30 -24.73
N GLN A 256 22.03 -42.13 -23.73
CA GLN A 256 22.11 -42.89 -22.50
C GLN A 256 20.71 -43.45 -22.13
N PRO A 257 20.56 -44.78 -22.00
CA PRO A 257 19.26 -45.42 -21.89
C PRO A 257 18.59 -45.16 -20.53
N ALA A 258 17.26 -45.18 -20.52
CA ALA A 258 16.43 -44.86 -19.37
C ALA A 258 16.75 -45.72 -18.13
N ALA A 259 17.18 -45.05 -17.05
CA ALA A 259 17.22 -45.64 -15.72
C ALA A 259 15.80 -45.65 -15.10
N PRO A 260 15.38 -46.75 -14.45
CA PRO A 260 14.04 -46.85 -13.88
C PRO A 260 13.88 -46.03 -12.57
N SER A 261 12.67 -45.52 -12.36
CA SER A 261 12.28 -44.72 -11.19
C SER A 261 12.46 -45.49 -9.86
N PRO A 262 13.07 -44.89 -8.82
CA PRO A 262 13.28 -45.54 -7.52
C PRO A 262 12.11 -45.36 -6.56
N PHE A 263 10.87 -45.63 -7.01
CA PHE A 263 9.68 -45.66 -6.14
C PHE A 263 8.68 -46.73 -6.59
N GLN A 264 9.00 -47.99 -6.30
CA GLN A 264 7.96 -48.98 -6.03
C GLN A 264 7.50 -48.77 -4.59
N ALA A 265 6.24 -48.37 -4.43
CA ALA A 265 5.51 -48.51 -3.18
C ALA A 265 4.37 -49.48 -3.47
N ASP A 266 4.53 -50.71 -2.98
CA ASP A 266 3.44 -51.67 -2.92
C ASP A 266 2.45 -51.26 -1.81
N ASP A 267 1.18 -51.57 -2.07
CA ASP A 267 0.09 -51.84 -1.13
C ASP A 267 -0.79 -50.72 -0.51
N GLU A 268 -2.04 -51.14 -0.27
CA GLU A 268 -3.16 -50.53 0.47
C GLU A 268 -3.52 -49.04 0.27
N SER A 269 -4.42 -48.79 -0.68
CA SER A 269 -5.34 -47.64 -0.61
C SER A 269 -6.57 -47.99 0.25
N PRO A 270 -6.84 -47.31 1.39
CA PRO A 270 -7.93 -47.68 2.30
C PRO A 270 -9.32 -47.13 1.91
N PHE A 271 -9.41 -46.34 0.84
CA PHE A 271 -10.64 -45.67 0.44
C PHE A 271 -11.54 -46.56 -0.41
N ARG A 272 -12.37 -47.37 0.26
CA ARG A 272 -13.52 -48.01 -0.40
C ARG A 272 -14.51 -46.95 -0.89
N VAL A 273 -14.83 -47.03 -2.17
CA VAL A 273 -15.97 -46.35 -2.78
C VAL A 273 -17.24 -46.82 -2.07
N ILE A 274 -18.02 -45.89 -1.51
CA ILE A 274 -19.39 -46.13 -1.10
C ILE A 274 -20.27 -45.86 -2.32
N THR A 275 -20.88 -46.92 -2.85
CA THR A 275 -21.96 -46.81 -3.82
C THR A 275 -23.26 -46.56 -3.04
N ASP A 276 -24.02 -45.56 -3.44
CA ASP A 276 -25.34 -45.24 -2.87
C ASP A 276 -26.38 -46.26 -3.35
N GLU A 277 -27.25 -46.75 -2.45
CA GLU A 277 -28.41 -47.60 -2.71
C GLU A 277 -29.65 -47.06 -1.96
#